data_AF-A0A0E0JJL5-F1
#
_entry.id   AF-A0A0E0JJL5-F1
#
_cell.length_a   1.000
_cell.length_b   1.000
_cell.length_c   1.000
_cell.angle_alpha   90.00
_cell.angle_beta   90.00
_cell.angle_gamma   90.00
#
_symmetry.space_group_name_H-M   'P 1'
#
loop_
_entity.id
_entity.type
_entity.pdbx_description
1 polymer ?
#
loop_
_entity_poly.entity_id
_entity_poly.type
_entity_poly.pdbx_seq_one_letter_code
_entity_poly.pdbx_strand_id
1 'polypeptide(L)'
;MQISDVRLITEYGVENFMTVEHLTIDKCSEIGQNLLSTTKSWLPSKLRFLQFSSATFSGGLNFHKGLSMLSRLEIRSCTKLESLIGLHELDALRGLGCHQILSLHLHNPDVLRDLEISDCQGFMYIGGLSDFTDLESLKLLHCPLLQLRDLMPVFPETAMICCCPRLKKWCEWHEIEYKIKLL
;
A
#
# COMPACT_ATOMS: atom_id res chain seq x y z
N MET A 1 12.54 -13.32 5.44
CA MET A 1 13.34 -12.66 6.49
C MET A 1 12.42 -11.75 7.29
N GLN A 2 12.54 -11.73 8.60
CA GLN A 2 11.80 -10.79 9.46
C GLN A 2 12.80 -10.00 10.29
N ILE A 3 12.62 -8.68 10.36
CA ILE A 3 13.44 -7.76 11.14
C ILE A 3 12.55 -6.77 11.88
N SER A 4 13.09 -6.19 12.94
CA SER A 4 12.49 -5.02 13.61
C SER A 4 13.32 -3.75 13.44
N ASP A 5 14.57 -3.90 13.01
CA ASP A 5 15.51 -2.81 12.83
C ASP A 5 16.11 -2.86 11.42
N VAL A 6 15.71 -1.89 10.59
CA VAL A 6 16.18 -1.78 9.20
C VAL A 6 17.66 -1.40 9.12
N ARG A 7 18.25 -0.86 10.20
CA ARG A 7 19.67 -0.50 10.27
C ARG A 7 20.57 -1.72 10.13
N LEU A 8 20.10 -2.90 10.51
CA LEU A 8 20.83 -4.15 10.31
C LEU A 8 21.18 -4.34 8.83
N ILE A 9 20.24 -4.10 7.91
CA ILE A 9 20.53 -4.25 6.48
C ILE A 9 21.60 -3.24 6.03
N THR A 10 21.53 -2.00 6.52
CA THR A 10 22.52 -0.98 6.15
C THR A 10 23.89 -1.21 6.77
N GLU A 11 23.95 -1.75 8.00
CA GLU A 11 25.19 -2.04 8.72
C GLU A 11 25.95 -3.19 8.08
N TYR A 12 25.24 -4.26 7.69
CA TYR A 12 25.81 -5.40 7.01
C TYR A 12 25.92 -5.21 5.49
N GLY A 13 25.37 -4.13 4.93
CA GLY A 13 25.33 -3.88 3.49
C GLY A 13 24.20 -4.63 2.78
N VAL A 14 23.40 -3.91 1.98
CA VAL A 14 22.22 -4.46 1.27
C VAL A 14 22.59 -5.57 0.27
N GLU A 15 23.82 -5.56 -0.24
CA GLU A 15 24.37 -6.57 -1.13
C GLU A 15 24.41 -7.97 -0.50
N ASN A 16 24.48 -8.06 0.83
CA ASN A 16 24.46 -9.33 1.56
C ASN A 16 23.04 -9.91 1.73
N PHE A 17 22.02 -9.16 1.33
CA PHE A 17 20.62 -9.56 1.42
C PHE A 17 19.96 -9.78 0.04
N MET A 18 20.77 -9.87 -1.03
CA MET A 18 20.28 -9.97 -2.42
C MET A 18 19.55 -11.28 -2.75
N THR A 19 19.55 -12.25 -1.85
CA THR A 19 18.75 -13.49 -1.95
C THR A 19 17.38 -13.38 -1.27
N VAL A 20 17.14 -12.31 -0.51
CA VAL A 20 15.89 -12.13 0.23
C VAL A 20 14.79 -11.72 -0.73
N GLU A 21 13.82 -12.62 -0.93
CA GLU A 21 12.61 -12.34 -1.73
C GLU A 21 11.44 -11.87 -0.87
N HIS A 22 11.40 -12.25 0.41
CA HIS A 22 10.32 -11.88 1.33
C HIS A 22 10.89 -11.20 2.57
N LEU A 23 10.51 -9.94 2.79
CA LEU A 23 10.94 -9.16 3.95
C LEU A 23 9.73 -8.66 4.74
N THR A 24 9.74 -8.92 6.04
CA THR A 24 8.79 -8.36 6.99
C THR A 24 9.52 -7.49 7.99
N ILE A 25 9.04 -6.26 8.16
CA ILE A 25 9.57 -5.25 9.08
C ILE A 25 8.49 -5.03 10.14
N ASP A 26 8.70 -5.56 11.35
CA ASP A 26 7.72 -5.51 12.44
C ASP A 26 8.19 -4.58 13.57
N LYS A 27 7.29 -3.75 14.09
CA LYS A 27 7.55 -2.83 15.23
C LYS A 27 8.75 -1.91 15.00
N CYS A 28 9.00 -1.51 13.76
CA CYS A 28 10.10 -0.61 13.44
C CYS A 28 9.78 0.80 13.95
N SER A 29 10.57 1.29 14.90
CA SER A 29 10.30 2.54 15.61
C SER A 29 11.07 3.74 15.05
N GLU A 30 12.26 3.51 14.53
CA GLU A 30 13.15 4.56 14.04
C GLU A 30 13.75 4.17 12.69
N ILE A 31 13.41 4.94 11.66
CA ILE A 31 14.06 4.91 10.36
C ILE A 31 14.61 6.31 10.11
N GLY A 32 15.92 6.43 9.86
CA GLY A 32 16.52 7.73 9.58
C GLY A 32 15.95 8.34 8.29
N GLN A 33 15.82 9.67 8.23
CA GLN A 33 15.25 10.39 7.07
C GLN A 33 15.93 10.01 5.75
N ASN A 34 17.24 9.69 5.77
CA ASN A 34 17.99 9.23 4.60
C ASN A 34 17.49 7.88 4.04
N LEU A 35 16.99 6.99 4.89
CA LEU A 35 16.43 5.68 4.49
C LEU A 35 14.96 5.80 4.05
N LEU A 36 14.26 6.83 4.53
CA LEU A 36 12.90 7.17 4.09
C LEU A 36 12.91 7.86 2.71
N SER A 37 13.88 8.75 2.48
CA SER A 37 14.01 9.49 1.22
C SER A 37 14.36 8.60 0.02
N THR A 38 14.95 7.43 0.27
CA THR A 38 15.10 6.37 -0.73
C THR A 38 15.28 5.00 -0.07
N THR A 39 14.55 4.01 -0.58
CA THR A 39 14.69 2.62 -0.16
C THR A 39 15.90 1.89 -0.78
N LYS A 40 16.63 2.53 -1.71
CA LYS A 40 17.72 1.88 -2.47
C LYS A 40 18.84 1.34 -1.60
N SER A 41 19.12 1.98 -0.48
CA SER A 41 20.24 1.61 0.41
C SER A 41 19.95 0.42 1.31
N TRP A 42 18.71 -0.05 1.40
CA TRP A 42 18.32 -1.01 2.43
C TRP A 42 17.20 -1.99 2.06
N LEU A 43 16.49 -1.78 0.94
CA LEU A 43 15.59 -2.82 0.39
C LEU A 43 16.32 -3.63 -0.68
N PRO A 44 16.45 -4.97 -0.52
CA PRO A 44 17.06 -5.84 -1.53
C PRO A 44 16.30 -5.83 -2.86
N SER A 45 17.01 -5.92 -3.98
CA SER A 45 16.39 -5.79 -5.32
C SER A 45 15.57 -7.01 -5.75
N LYS A 46 15.77 -8.19 -5.12
CA LYS A 46 15.01 -9.41 -5.43
C LYS A 46 13.73 -9.57 -4.61
N LEU A 47 13.36 -8.55 -3.82
CA LEU A 47 12.12 -8.59 -3.05
C LEU A 47 10.92 -8.78 -3.98
N ARG A 48 10.09 -9.76 -3.64
CA ARG A 48 8.76 -10.04 -4.20
C ARG A 48 7.65 -9.65 -3.24
N PHE A 49 7.92 -9.78 -1.94
CA PHE A 49 7.00 -9.41 -0.87
C PHE A 49 7.69 -8.50 0.15
N LEU A 50 7.06 -7.37 0.43
CA LEU A 50 7.44 -6.48 1.51
C LEU A 50 6.25 -6.24 2.42
N GLN A 51 6.44 -6.45 3.72
CA GLN A 51 5.44 -6.10 4.73
C GLN A 51 6.05 -5.17 5.77
N PHE A 52 5.35 -4.07 6.08
CA PHE A 52 5.56 -3.32 7.31
C PHE A 52 4.41 -3.61 8.28
N SER A 53 4.73 -3.92 9.52
CA SER A 53 3.73 -4.11 10.57
C SER A 53 4.07 -3.30 11.81
N SER A 54 3.06 -2.66 12.41
CA SER A 54 3.17 -1.96 13.70
C SER A 54 4.31 -0.93 13.76
N ALA A 55 4.67 -0.34 12.62
CA ALA A 55 5.78 0.59 12.55
C ALA A 55 5.36 1.95 13.14
N THR A 56 6.24 2.53 13.94
CA THR A 56 5.99 3.81 14.64
C THR A 56 6.88 4.94 14.16
N PHE A 57 7.66 4.73 13.09
CA PHE A 57 8.38 5.82 12.43
C PHE A 57 7.39 6.74 11.70
N SER A 58 7.75 8.01 11.60
CA SER A 58 7.00 9.04 10.86
C SER A 58 7.72 9.38 9.55
N GLY A 59 6.98 9.90 8.57
CA GLY A 59 7.50 10.33 7.28
C GLY A 59 6.98 9.50 6.11
N GLY A 60 7.52 9.77 4.92
CA GLY A 60 7.15 9.11 3.67
C GLY A 60 8.19 8.09 3.22
N LEU A 61 7.74 6.93 2.72
CA LEU A 61 8.62 5.95 2.07
C LEU A 61 8.71 6.21 0.57
N ASN A 62 9.93 6.45 0.09
CA ASN A 62 10.21 6.58 -1.32
C ASN A 62 10.83 5.30 -1.90
N PHE A 63 10.00 4.56 -2.62
CA PHE A 63 10.37 3.32 -3.28
C PHE A 63 11.22 3.62 -4.51
N HIS A 64 12.36 2.94 -4.60
CA HIS A 64 13.27 3.11 -5.73
C HIS A 64 12.87 2.18 -6.89
N LYS A 65 13.13 2.62 -8.13
CA LYS A 65 12.80 1.86 -9.35
C LYS A 65 13.51 0.51 -9.49
N GLY A 66 14.48 0.22 -8.65
CA GLY A 66 15.23 -1.05 -8.66
C GLY A 66 14.47 -2.23 -8.04
N LEU A 67 13.30 -2.00 -7.43
CA LEU A 67 12.42 -3.04 -6.88
C LEU A 67 11.52 -3.67 -7.96
N SER A 68 12.07 -3.97 -9.14
CA SER A 68 11.29 -4.45 -10.29
C SER A 68 10.69 -5.85 -10.11
N MET A 69 11.07 -6.56 -9.03
CA MET A 69 10.51 -7.87 -8.69
C MET A 69 9.41 -7.79 -7.63
N LEU A 70 9.22 -6.62 -7.01
CA LEU A 70 8.29 -6.45 -5.91
C LEU A 70 6.88 -6.48 -6.47
N SER A 71 6.15 -7.56 -6.19
CA SER A 71 4.79 -7.73 -6.67
C SER A 71 3.75 -7.51 -5.57
N ARG A 72 4.13 -7.67 -4.30
CA ARG A 72 3.20 -7.51 -3.17
C ARG A 72 3.76 -6.61 -2.08
N LEU A 73 2.99 -5.57 -1.74
CA LEU A 73 3.25 -4.67 -0.63
C LEU A 73 2.11 -4.71 0.38
N GLU A 74 2.46 -4.88 1.66
CA GLU A 74 1.49 -4.80 2.75
C GLU A 74 1.97 -3.83 3.84
N ILE A 75 1.12 -2.88 4.20
CA ILE A 75 1.36 -1.94 5.30
C ILE A 75 0.26 -2.17 6.34
N ARG A 76 0.64 -2.57 7.56
CA ARG A 76 -0.29 -2.97 8.62
C ARG A 76 -0.02 -2.18 9.89
N SER A 77 -1.02 -1.47 10.41
CA SER A 77 -0.94 -0.69 11.65
C SER A 77 0.24 0.30 11.72
N CYS A 78 0.69 0.80 10.58
CA CYS A 78 1.73 1.84 10.49
C CYS A 78 1.07 3.21 10.62
N THR A 79 0.66 3.55 11.85
CA THR A 79 -0.24 4.68 12.10
C THR A 79 0.39 6.05 11.88
N LYS A 80 1.73 6.13 11.83
CA LYS A 80 2.49 7.38 11.62
C LYS A 80 3.10 7.51 10.22
N LEU A 81 2.93 6.51 9.35
CA LEU A 81 3.42 6.57 7.97
C LEU A 81 2.56 7.57 7.18
N GLU A 82 3.20 8.57 6.57
CA GLU A 82 2.52 9.73 5.98
C GLU A 82 2.29 9.59 4.48
N SER A 83 3.20 8.91 3.77
CA SER A 83 3.08 8.71 2.33
C SER A 83 3.87 7.50 1.82
N LEU A 84 3.42 6.99 0.67
CA LEU A 84 4.11 6.00 -0.13
C LEU A 84 4.28 6.61 -1.53
N ILE A 85 5.51 6.73 -2.01
CA ILE A 85 5.80 7.27 -3.35
C ILE A 85 6.79 6.36 -4.08
N GLY A 86 6.78 6.38 -5.41
CA GLY A 86 7.66 5.54 -6.22
C GLY A 86 7.25 4.06 -6.27
N LEU A 87 6.00 3.74 -5.94
CA LEU A 87 5.44 2.41 -6.15
C LEU A 87 5.24 2.18 -7.65
N HIS A 88 5.83 1.11 -8.16
CA HIS A 88 5.79 0.68 -9.55
C HIS A 88 5.37 -0.80 -9.61
N GLU A 89 4.54 -1.16 -10.60
CA GLU A 89 4.25 -2.54 -11.01
C GLU A 89 4.00 -3.53 -9.85
N LEU A 90 2.95 -3.29 -9.05
CA LEU A 90 2.51 -4.21 -8.00
C LEU A 90 1.35 -5.08 -8.52
N ASP A 91 1.39 -6.38 -8.28
CA ASP A 91 0.23 -7.27 -8.45
C ASP A 91 -0.79 -7.07 -7.31
N ALA A 92 -0.31 -6.77 -6.10
CA ALA A 92 -1.14 -6.66 -4.90
C ALA A 92 -0.66 -5.59 -3.92
N LEU A 93 -1.60 -4.78 -3.43
CA LEU A 93 -1.36 -3.77 -2.40
C LEU A 93 -2.40 -3.86 -1.29
N ARG A 94 -1.95 -3.96 -0.04
CA ARG A 94 -2.82 -3.90 1.14
C ARG A 94 -2.37 -2.83 2.13
N GLY A 95 -3.25 -1.88 2.43
CA GLY A 95 -3.08 -0.87 3.47
C GLY A 95 -4.10 -1.08 4.58
N LEU A 96 -3.67 -1.56 5.74
CA LEU A 96 -4.53 -1.90 6.88
C LEU A 96 -4.16 -1.02 8.08
N GLY A 97 -5.03 -0.11 8.51
CA GLY A 97 -4.79 0.74 9.69
C GLY A 97 -3.76 1.85 9.49
N CYS A 98 -3.60 2.35 8.26
CA CYS A 98 -2.70 3.44 7.90
C CYS A 98 -3.38 4.80 8.10
N HIS A 99 -3.32 5.33 9.32
CA HIS A 99 -4.10 6.51 9.71
C HIS A 99 -3.59 7.85 9.17
N GLN A 100 -2.30 7.99 8.87
CA GLN A 100 -1.71 9.25 8.40
C GLN A 100 -1.45 9.27 6.89
N ILE A 101 -1.60 8.13 6.20
CA ILE A 101 -1.59 8.12 4.74
C ILE A 101 -2.87 8.76 4.26
N LEU A 102 -2.75 9.92 3.63
CA LEU A 102 -3.89 10.66 3.09
C LEU A 102 -4.31 10.17 1.72
N SER A 103 -3.40 9.53 0.98
CA SER A 103 -3.64 9.12 -0.39
C SER A 103 -2.68 8.09 -0.92
N LEU A 104 -3.11 7.41 -1.98
CA LEU A 104 -2.29 6.51 -2.77
C LEU A 104 -2.22 6.98 -4.22
N HIS A 105 -1.01 7.01 -4.77
CA HIS A 105 -0.75 7.16 -6.20
C HIS A 105 0.15 6.01 -6.63
N LEU A 106 -0.29 5.27 -7.65
CA LEU A 106 0.48 4.21 -8.27
C LEU A 106 0.94 4.68 -9.65
N HIS A 107 2.19 4.40 -10.00
CA HIS A 107 2.69 4.59 -11.35
C HIS A 107 2.56 3.27 -12.10
N ASN A 108 1.89 3.27 -13.26
CA ASN A 108 1.62 2.06 -14.06
C ASN A 108 0.93 0.95 -13.24
N PRO A 109 -0.32 1.19 -12.81
CA PRO A 109 -1.11 0.22 -12.06
C PRO A 109 -1.79 -0.83 -12.94
N ASP A 110 -1.44 -0.90 -14.22
CA ASP A 110 -2.04 -1.78 -15.23
C ASP A 110 -1.93 -3.26 -14.87
N VAL A 111 -0.99 -3.63 -13.98
CA VAL A 111 -0.81 -5.01 -13.49
C VAL A 111 -1.41 -5.28 -12.10
N LEU A 112 -2.01 -4.28 -11.44
CA LEU A 112 -2.56 -4.43 -10.09
C LEU A 112 -3.85 -5.23 -10.12
N ARG A 113 -3.84 -6.44 -9.55
CA ARG A 113 -4.99 -7.34 -9.46
C ARG A 113 -5.75 -7.21 -8.14
N ASP A 114 -5.03 -6.94 -7.04
CA ASP A 114 -5.59 -6.89 -5.68
C ASP A 114 -5.32 -5.53 -5.01
N LEU A 115 -6.39 -4.82 -4.64
CA LEU A 115 -6.31 -3.63 -3.81
C LEU A 115 -7.19 -3.74 -2.57
N GLU A 116 -6.57 -3.65 -1.40
CA GLU A 116 -7.28 -3.63 -0.12
C GLU A 116 -6.84 -2.43 0.73
N ILE A 117 -7.80 -1.57 1.08
CA ILE A 117 -7.59 -0.49 2.06
C ILE A 117 -8.63 -0.66 3.18
N SER A 118 -8.16 -0.96 4.39
CA SER A 118 -9.01 -1.18 5.57
C SER A 118 -8.58 -0.31 6.74
N ASP A 119 -9.56 0.21 7.48
CA ASP A 119 -9.37 0.90 8.76
C ASP A 119 -8.43 2.13 8.70
N CYS A 120 -8.32 2.76 7.53
CA CYS A 120 -7.48 3.93 7.34
C CYS A 120 -8.29 5.23 7.54
N GLN A 121 -8.32 5.75 8.78
CA GLN A 121 -9.20 6.89 9.12
C GLN A 121 -8.85 8.20 8.41
N GLY A 122 -7.57 8.44 8.10
CA GLY A 122 -7.11 9.64 7.40
C GLY A 122 -7.10 9.52 5.87
N PHE A 123 -7.39 8.35 5.33
CA PHE A 123 -7.22 8.06 3.90
C PHE A 123 -8.36 8.68 3.08
N MET A 124 -8.02 9.60 2.19
CA MET A 124 -8.98 10.49 1.51
C MET A 124 -9.17 10.17 0.03
N TYR A 125 -8.12 9.74 -0.69
CA TYR A 125 -8.23 9.55 -2.14
C TYR A 125 -7.27 8.50 -2.70
N ILE A 126 -7.68 7.85 -3.79
CA ILE A 126 -6.85 6.98 -4.63
C ILE A 126 -6.80 7.65 -5.99
N GLY A 127 -5.60 8.02 -6.44
CA GLY A 127 -5.38 8.60 -7.76
C GLY A 127 -5.09 7.54 -8.82
N GLY A 128 -5.53 7.79 -10.06
CA GLY A 128 -5.21 6.92 -11.19
C GLY A 128 -6.05 5.64 -11.26
N LEU A 129 -7.25 5.63 -10.65
CA LEU A 129 -8.18 4.49 -10.75
C LEU A 129 -8.58 4.22 -12.21
N SER A 130 -8.55 5.24 -13.06
CA SER A 130 -8.78 5.12 -14.50
C SER A 130 -7.77 4.22 -15.20
N ASP A 131 -6.62 3.99 -14.59
CA ASP A 131 -5.50 3.27 -15.17
C ASP A 131 -5.47 1.80 -14.68
N PHE A 132 -6.40 1.41 -13.80
CA PHE A 132 -6.49 0.08 -13.21
C PHE A 132 -7.22 -0.85 -14.19
N THR A 133 -6.51 -1.40 -15.16
CA THR A 133 -7.10 -2.23 -16.23
C THR A 133 -7.28 -3.69 -15.86
N ASP A 134 -6.42 -4.23 -14.99
CA ASP A 134 -6.39 -5.65 -14.62
C ASP A 134 -6.86 -5.91 -13.17
N LEU A 135 -7.54 -4.95 -12.54
CA LEU A 135 -7.98 -5.10 -11.15
C LEU A 135 -9.08 -6.17 -11.05
N GLU A 136 -8.82 -7.23 -10.30
CA GLU A 136 -9.73 -8.37 -10.08
C GLU A 136 -10.48 -8.25 -8.74
N SER A 137 -9.86 -7.65 -7.73
CA SER A 137 -10.40 -7.52 -6.37
C SER A 137 -10.15 -6.14 -5.79
N LEU A 138 -11.24 -5.47 -5.40
CA LEU A 138 -11.25 -4.18 -4.70
C LEU A 138 -11.94 -4.31 -3.35
N LYS A 139 -11.22 -4.04 -2.26
CA LYS A 139 -11.75 -4.04 -0.90
C LYS A 139 -11.48 -2.69 -0.23
N LEU A 140 -12.54 -1.95 0.06
CA LEU A 140 -12.48 -0.64 0.72
C LEU A 140 -13.35 -0.69 1.97
N LEU A 141 -12.71 -0.83 3.13
CA LEU A 141 -13.37 -1.13 4.39
C LEU A 141 -13.05 -0.04 5.42
N HIS A 142 -14.06 0.44 6.14
CA HIS A 142 -13.87 1.33 7.30
C HIS A 142 -13.01 2.58 7.02
N CYS A 143 -13.12 3.15 5.82
CA CYS A 143 -12.43 4.38 5.42
C CYS A 143 -13.43 5.55 5.31
N PRO A 144 -13.71 6.30 6.39
CA PRO A 144 -14.78 7.29 6.43
C PRO A 144 -14.54 8.52 5.56
N LEU A 145 -13.28 8.85 5.30
CA LEU A 145 -12.89 10.04 4.54
C LEU A 145 -12.69 9.79 3.04
N LEU A 146 -12.61 8.53 2.63
CA LEU A 146 -12.27 8.13 1.27
C LEU A 146 -13.32 8.57 0.25
N GLN A 147 -12.87 9.28 -0.78
CA GLN A 147 -13.63 9.68 -1.95
C GLN A 147 -12.92 9.16 -3.20
N LEU A 148 -13.69 8.58 -4.11
CA LEU A 148 -13.24 8.23 -5.45
C LEU A 148 -13.97 9.15 -6.43
N ARG A 149 -13.20 9.77 -7.33
CA ARG A 149 -13.71 10.74 -8.32
C ARG A 149 -13.64 10.22 -9.75
N ASP A 150 -12.70 9.32 -10.00
CA ASP A 150 -12.47 8.75 -11.32
C ASP A 150 -13.42 7.58 -11.55
N LEU A 151 -13.83 7.43 -12.81
CA LEU A 151 -14.52 6.23 -13.28
C LEU A 151 -13.47 5.15 -13.54
N MET A 152 -13.74 3.93 -13.06
CA MET A 152 -12.92 2.78 -13.44
C MET A 152 -13.28 2.30 -14.85
N PRO A 153 -12.28 2.00 -15.71
CA PRO A 153 -12.54 1.51 -17.06
C PRO A 153 -13.05 0.07 -17.06
N VAL A 154 -12.60 -0.72 -16.08
CA VAL A 154 -12.93 -2.13 -15.89
C VAL A 154 -13.35 -2.32 -14.45
N PHE A 155 -14.42 -3.09 -14.25
CA PHE A 155 -14.87 -3.44 -12.92
C PHE A 155 -14.18 -4.70 -12.43
N PRO A 156 -13.71 -4.70 -11.16
CA PRO A 156 -13.17 -5.91 -10.58
C PRO A 156 -14.25 -6.98 -10.44
N GLU A 157 -13.86 -8.23 -10.63
CA GLU A 157 -14.72 -9.41 -10.43
C GLU A 157 -15.32 -9.41 -9.03
N THR A 158 -14.55 -8.93 -8.04
CA THR A 158 -15.00 -8.80 -6.67
C THR A 158 -14.79 -7.37 -6.16
N ALA A 159 -15.88 -6.72 -5.75
CA ALA A 159 -15.85 -5.41 -5.11
C ALA A 159 -16.55 -5.47 -3.76
N MET A 160 -15.84 -5.09 -2.70
CA MET A 160 -16.39 -5.01 -1.35
C MET A 160 -16.13 -3.62 -0.78
N ILE A 161 -17.17 -2.79 -0.79
CA ILE A 161 -17.15 -1.48 -0.13
C ILE A 161 -18.02 -1.53 1.11
N CYS A 162 -17.40 -1.36 2.27
CA CYS A 162 -18.10 -1.45 3.55
C CYS A 162 -17.70 -0.31 4.48
N CYS A 163 -18.66 0.33 5.14
CA CYS A 163 -18.39 1.38 6.13
C CYS A 163 -17.59 2.58 5.58
N CYS A 164 -17.70 2.84 4.27
CA CYS A 164 -17.08 3.97 3.56
C CYS A 164 -18.15 4.99 3.12
N PRO A 165 -18.74 5.79 4.03
CA PRO A 165 -19.92 6.62 3.79
C PRO A 165 -19.82 7.57 2.59
N ARG A 166 -18.63 8.07 2.29
CA ARG A 166 -18.37 8.97 1.16
C ARG A 166 -18.36 8.28 -0.21
N LEU A 167 -18.34 6.95 -0.24
CA LEU A 167 -18.37 6.15 -1.47
C LEU A 167 -19.76 5.67 -1.86
N LYS A 168 -20.83 6.01 -1.12
CA LYS A 168 -22.21 5.57 -1.43
C LYS A 168 -22.61 5.89 -2.87
N LYS A 169 -22.49 7.17 -3.26
CA LYS A 169 -22.80 7.60 -4.63
C LYS A 169 -21.91 6.95 -5.67
N TRP A 170 -20.63 6.75 -5.34
CA TRP A 170 -19.70 6.07 -6.22
C TRP A 170 -20.12 4.61 -6.44
N CYS A 171 -20.52 3.89 -5.39
CA CYS A 171 -21.05 2.53 -5.51
C CYS A 171 -22.34 2.49 -6.35
N GLU A 172 -23.23 3.48 -6.21
CA GLU A 172 -24.46 3.61 -7.01
C GLU A 172 -24.15 3.79 -8.50
N TRP A 173 -23.19 4.65 -8.87
CA TRP A 173 -22.77 4.85 -10.27
C TRP A 173 -22.25 3.60 -10.94
N HIS A 174 -21.77 2.68 -10.11
CA HIS A 174 -20.98 1.55 -10.52
C HIS A 174 -21.69 0.20 -10.26
N GLU A 175 -22.96 0.25 -9.82
CA GLU A 175 -23.79 -0.92 -9.49
C GLU A 175 -23.14 -1.87 -8.45
N ILE A 176 -22.30 -1.34 -7.57
CA ILE A 176 -21.64 -2.13 -6.51
C ILE A 176 -22.50 -2.16 -5.25
N GLU A 177 -22.67 -3.34 -4.65
CA GLU A 177 -23.34 -3.51 -3.37
C GLU A 177 -22.58 -2.76 -2.24
N TYR A 178 -23.16 -1.68 -1.74
CA TYR A 178 -22.63 -0.93 -0.61
C TYR A 178 -23.05 -1.54 0.73
N LYS A 179 -22.07 -1.90 1.58
CA LYS A 179 -22.32 -2.48 2.91
C LYS A 179 -22.10 -1.47 4.03
N ILE A 180 -22.93 -1.57 5.08
CA ILE A 180 -22.81 -0.75 6.29
C ILE A 180 -22.21 -1.50 7.48
N LYS A 181 -22.02 -2.83 7.36
CA LYS A 181 -21.43 -3.72 8.36
C LYS A 181 -20.78 -4.92 7.66
N LEU A 182 -19.68 -5.42 8.23
CA LEU A 182 -19.12 -6.73 7.88
C LEU A 182 -20.02 -7.80 8.51
N LEU A 183 -20.52 -8.74 7.69
CA LEU A 183 -21.32 -9.88 8.14
C LEU A 183 -20.41 -11.01 8.64
#